data_AF-A0A948G994-F1
#
_entry.id   AF-A0A948G994-F1
#
_cell.length_a   1.000
_cell.length_b   1.000
_cell.length_c   1.000
_cell.angle_alpha   90.00
_cell.angle_beta   90.00
_cell.angle_gamma   90.00
#
_symmetry.space_group_name_H-M   'P 1'
#
loop_
_entity.id
_entity.type
_entity.pdbx_description
1 polymer ?
#
loop_
_entity_poly.entity_id
_entity_poly.type
_entity_poly.pdbx_seq_one_letter_code
_entity_poly.pdbx_strand_id
1 'polypeptide(L)'
;MTSTTTASESKEKPDESGHAPRFELRLSAFSWLILGICILEVVFIALSLSLPWGRNASGEEIRFGLAGLLPWFAFVPVLIQLCFLGVSSRLFQGLYLLADFLIGAFILLVHYLNYVKYQDLEPGFYMLFAVGALIIAGGLACLVERGVFGRLEAAGRARRLPVFLGERECETP
;
A
#
# COMPACT_ATOMS: atom_id res chain seq x y z
N MET A 1 39.57 19.59 52.70
CA MET A 1 39.35 18.26 53.29
C MET A 1 38.53 17.46 52.30
N THR A 2 39.19 16.47 51.71
CA THR A 2 38.66 15.36 50.93
C THR A 2 37.74 14.50 51.79
N SER A 3 36.63 14.04 51.22
CA SER A 3 36.11 12.70 51.49
C SER A 3 35.18 12.25 50.36
N THR A 4 35.34 10.97 50.05
CA THR A 4 35.10 10.29 48.79
C THR A 4 33.93 9.30 48.93
N THR A 5 33.35 8.90 47.80
CA THR A 5 32.55 7.66 47.56
C THR A 5 31.18 7.58 48.24
N THR A 6 30.10 7.17 47.58
CA THR A 6 29.95 5.95 46.77
C THR A 6 29.04 6.12 45.55
N ALA A 7 29.50 5.55 44.44
CA ALA A 7 28.66 5.18 43.32
C ALA A 7 27.56 4.21 43.78
N SER A 8 26.30 4.54 43.50
CA SER A 8 25.24 3.54 43.45
C SER A 8 24.93 3.31 41.99
N GLU A 9 25.51 2.24 41.48
CA GLU A 9 25.24 1.64 40.18
C GLU A 9 23.81 1.11 40.21
N SER A 10 22.84 1.96 39.83
CA SER A 10 21.49 1.50 39.53
C SER A 10 21.56 0.73 38.22
N LYS A 11 21.68 -0.59 38.32
CA LYS A 11 21.40 -1.53 37.23
C LYS A 11 19.99 -1.23 36.71
N GLU A 12 19.94 -0.46 35.64
CA GLU A 12 18.76 -0.29 34.81
C GLU A 12 18.46 -1.65 34.20
N LYS A 13 17.43 -2.29 34.74
CA LYS A 13 16.87 -3.54 34.20
C LYS A 13 16.21 -3.13 32.87
N PRO A 14 16.59 -3.71 31.72
CA PRO A 14 15.90 -3.40 30.48
C PRO A 14 14.47 -3.93 30.63
N ASP A 15 13.49 -3.05 30.57
CA ASP A 15 12.09 -3.39 30.40
C ASP A 15 11.94 -3.99 28.99
N GLU A 16 12.27 -5.27 28.85
CA GLU A 16 11.85 -6.13 27.73
C GLU A 16 10.35 -6.45 27.88
N SER A 17 9.52 -5.41 27.99
CA SER A 17 8.11 -5.55 27.62
C SER A 17 8.05 -5.38 26.11
N GLY A 18 8.20 -6.50 25.40
CA GLY A 18 7.97 -6.60 23.97
C GLY A 18 6.55 -6.15 23.64
N HIS A 19 6.36 -4.85 23.44
CA HIS A 19 5.14 -4.30 22.86
C HIS A 19 5.07 -4.81 21.43
N ALA A 20 4.31 -5.89 21.23
CA ALA A 20 3.86 -6.26 19.90
C ALA A 20 3.32 -4.99 19.22
N PRO A 21 3.74 -4.68 17.99
CA PRO A 21 3.32 -3.47 17.29
C PRO A 21 1.79 -3.43 17.26
N ARG A 22 1.19 -2.47 17.98
CA ARG A 22 -0.26 -2.26 17.98
C ARG A 22 -0.65 -1.67 16.63
N PHE A 23 -1.19 -2.52 15.77
CA PHE A 23 -1.80 -2.08 14.53
C PHE A 23 -3.27 -1.71 14.80
N GLU A 24 -3.70 -0.55 14.34
CA GLU A 24 -5.11 -0.14 14.43
C GLU A 24 -5.66 -0.04 13.02
N LEU A 25 -6.58 -0.94 12.66
CA LEU A 25 -7.32 -0.84 11.40
C LEU A 25 -8.37 0.25 11.52
N ARG A 26 -8.26 1.26 10.68
CA ARG A 26 -9.25 2.31 10.51
C ARG A 26 -10.35 1.79 9.61
N LEU A 27 -11.56 1.62 10.14
CA LEU A 27 -12.71 1.13 9.42
C LEU A 27 -13.78 2.21 9.31
N SER A 28 -13.97 2.68 8.09
CA SER A 28 -14.99 3.63 7.66
C SER A 28 -15.61 3.13 6.34
N ALA A 29 -16.70 3.77 5.88
CA ALA A 29 -17.25 3.47 4.55
C ALA A 29 -16.22 3.66 3.42
N PHE A 30 -15.26 4.59 3.59
CA PHE A 30 -14.18 4.81 2.64
C PHE A 30 -13.10 3.72 2.69
N SER A 31 -12.89 3.09 3.84
CA SER A 31 -11.96 1.96 3.97
C SER A 31 -12.46 0.74 3.17
N TRP A 32 -13.78 0.52 3.14
CA TRP A 32 -14.40 -0.49 2.28
C TRP A 32 -14.29 -0.15 0.79
N LEU A 33 -14.40 1.14 0.44
CA LEU A 33 -14.16 1.60 -0.93
C LEU A 33 -12.72 1.33 -1.36
N ILE A 34 -11.73 1.68 -0.53
CA ILE A 34 -10.31 1.43 -0.79
C ILE A 34 -10.05 -0.07 -0.94
N LEU A 35 -10.60 -0.91 -0.06
CA LEU A 35 -10.49 -2.36 -0.18
C LEU A 35 -11.12 -2.88 -1.49
N GLY A 36 -12.26 -2.33 -1.89
CA GLY A 36 -12.89 -2.63 -3.18
C GLY A 36 -12.01 -2.25 -4.37
N ILE A 37 -11.36 -1.09 -4.32
CA ILE A 37 -10.39 -0.65 -5.34
C ILE A 37 -9.20 -1.60 -5.37
N CYS A 38 -8.61 -1.96 -4.23
CA CYS A 38 -7.53 -2.95 -4.15
C CYS A 38 -7.90 -4.30 -4.78
N ILE A 39 -9.11 -4.80 -4.54
CA ILE A 39 -9.58 -6.06 -5.16
C ILE A 39 -9.67 -5.91 -6.69
N LEU A 40 -10.22 -4.79 -7.16
CA LEU A 40 -10.29 -4.51 -8.60
C LEU A 40 -8.89 -4.37 -9.21
N GLU A 41 -7.97 -3.68 -8.55
CA GLU A 41 -6.57 -3.59 -8.96
C GLU A 41 -5.96 -4.98 -9.12
N VAL A 42 -6.09 -5.86 -8.12
CA VAL A 42 -5.56 -7.24 -8.19
C VAL A 42 -6.18 -8.03 -9.36
N VAL A 43 -7.49 -7.91 -9.57
CA VAL A 43 -8.17 -8.57 -10.70
C VAL A 43 -7.63 -8.04 -12.04
N PHE A 44 -7.48 -6.72 -12.17
CA PHE A 44 -6.96 -6.11 -13.40
C PHE A 44 -5.49 -6.42 -13.64
N ILE A 45 -4.68 -6.50 -12.57
CA ILE A 45 -3.29 -6.93 -12.65
C ILE A 45 -3.22 -8.40 -13.12
N ALA A 46 -4.01 -9.29 -12.52
CA ALA A 46 -4.07 -10.70 -12.94
C ALA A 46 -4.55 -10.85 -14.39
N LEU A 47 -5.57 -10.08 -14.80
CA LEU A 47 -6.04 -10.05 -16.18
C LEU A 47 -4.96 -9.53 -17.13
N SER A 48 -4.24 -8.47 -16.75
CA SER A 48 -3.14 -7.92 -17.55
C SER A 48 -2.07 -8.99 -17.78
N LEU A 49 -1.66 -9.73 -16.74
CA LEU A 49 -0.69 -10.82 -16.85
C LEU A 49 -1.18 -11.98 -17.72
N SER A 50 -2.49 -12.21 -17.79
CA SER A 50 -3.09 -13.30 -18.57
C SER A 50 -3.29 -12.97 -20.06
N LEU A 51 -3.26 -11.69 -20.44
CA LEU A 51 -3.50 -11.23 -21.80
C LEU A 51 -2.21 -11.16 -22.61
N PRO A 52 -2.28 -11.25 -23.95
CA PRO A 52 -1.12 -11.08 -24.80
C PRO A 52 -0.60 -9.64 -24.73
N TRP A 53 0.73 -9.51 -24.62
CA TRP A 53 1.45 -8.24 -24.58
C TRP A 53 2.15 -7.91 -25.90
N GLY A 54 2.18 -8.83 -26.86
CA GLY A 54 2.78 -8.65 -28.18
C GLY A 54 2.71 -9.92 -29.03
N ARG A 55 2.70 -9.76 -30.37
CA ARG A 55 2.61 -10.88 -31.33
C ARG A 55 3.91 -11.71 -31.44
N ASN A 56 5.04 -11.18 -30.97
CA ASN A 56 6.36 -11.82 -31.02
C ASN A 56 6.91 -12.05 -29.61
N ALA A 57 6.31 -12.97 -28.84
CA ALA A 57 6.81 -13.39 -27.53
C ALA A 57 8.05 -14.34 -27.63
N SER A 58 8.91 -14.14 -28.62
CA SER A 58 10.27 -14.71 -28.61
C SER A 58 11.11 -13.78 -27.74
N GLY A 59 11.47 -14.23 -26.54
CA GLY A 59 12.05 -13.45 -25.43
C GLY A 59 13.39 -12.72 -25.66
N GLU A 60 13.69 -12.26 -26.88
CA GLU A 60 14.88 -11.47 -27.23
C GLU A 60 14.64 -9.95 -27.13
N GLU A 61 13.38 -9.48 -27.16
CA GLU A 61 13.10 -8.05 -26.97
C GLU A 61 13.07 -7.68 -25.48
N ILE A 62 13.98 -6.79 -25.05
CA ILE A 62 14.00 -6.13 -23.71
C ILE A 62 12.61 -5.59 -23.31
N ARG A 63 11.76 -5.29 -24.31
CA ARG A 63 10.36 -4.87 -24.18
C ARG A 63 9.53 -5.87 -23.37
N PHE A 64 9.74 -7.18 -23.51
CA PHE A 64 9.04 -8.19 -22.71
C PHE A 64 9.55 -8.26 -21.27
N GLY A 65 10.83 -8.03 -21.04
CA GLY A 65 11.39 -8.00 -19.69
C GLY A 65 10.82 -6.86 -18.86
N LEU A 66 10.92 -5.62 -19.37
CA LEU A 66 10.48 -4.43 -18.63
C LEU A 66 8.94 -4.31 -18.60
N ALA A 67 8.24 -4.57 -19.72
CA ALA A 67 6.78 -4.52 -19.74
C ALA A 67 6.15 -5.69 -18.98
N GLY A 68 6.78 -6.87 -18.96
CA GLY A 68 6.34 -8.00 -18.15
C GLY A 68 6.54 -7.78 -16.65
N LEU A 69 7.51 -6.94 -16.25
CA LEU A 69 7.72 -6.51 -14.87
C LEU A 69 6.73 -5.45 -14.39
N LEU A 70 6.13 -4.67 -15.31
CA LEU A 70 5.25 -3.56 -14.94
C LEU A 70 3.99 -3.98 -14.15
N PRO A 71 3.28 -5.07 -14.52
CA PRO A 71 2.19 -5.60 -13.71
C PRO A 71 2.62 -6.03 -12.30
N TRP A 72 3.86 -6.50 -12.13
CA TRP A 72 4.38 -6.84 -10.80
C TRP A 72 4.57 -5.60 -9.94
N PHE A 73 5.04 -4.50 -10.52
CA PHE A 73 5.13 -3.22 -9.82
C PHE A 73 3.75 -2.65 -9.42
N ALA A 74 2.69 -3.01 -10.14
CA ALA A 74 1.34 -2.58 -9.80
C ALA A 74 0.77 -3.24 -8.52
N PHE A 75 1.38 -4.32 -8.00
CA PHE A 75 1.04 -4.84 -6.67
C PHE A 75 1.57 -3.97 -5.52
N VAL A 76 2.60 -3.16 -5.76
CA VAL A 76 3.18 -2.29 -4.73
C VAL A 76 2.17 -1.24 -4.24
N PRO A 77 1.45 -0.51 -5.11
CA PRO A 77 0.31 0.33 -4.77
C PRO A 77 -0.73 -0.36 -3.86
N VAL A 78 -1.16 -1.58 -4.21
CA VAL A 78 -2.13 -2.35 -3.42
C VAL A 78 -1.64 -2.51 -1.97
N LEU A 79 -0.38 -2.90 -1.79
CA LEU A 79 0.22 -3.05 -0.46
C LEU A 79 0.32 -1.71 0.27
N ILE A 80 0.69 -0.63 -0.43
CA ILE A 80 0.78 0.72 0.13
C ILE A 80 -0.60 1.21 0.62
N GLN A 81 -1.65 1.00 -0.17
CA GLN A 81 -3.03 1.36 0.19
C GLN A 81 -3.53 0.54 1.40
N LEU A 82 -3.19 -0.75 1.49
CA LEU A 82 -3.48 -1.55 2.68
C LEU A 82 -2.71 -1.07 3.92
N CYS A 83 -1.43 -0.74 3.78
CA CYS A 83 -0.63 -0.17 4.86
C CYS A 83 -1.18 1.19 5.33
N PHE A 84 -1.70 2.00 4.40
CA PHE A 84 -2.32 3.29 4.72
C PHE A 84 -3.49 3.13 5.71
N LEU A 85 -4.31 2.08 5.57
CA LEU A 85 -5.44 1.80 6.47
C LEU A 85 -5.00 1.39 7.90
N GLY A 86 -3.81 0.80 8.03
CA GLY A 86 -3.27 0.28 9.30
C GLY A 86 -2.36 1.24 10.07
N VAL A 87 -1.95 2.36 9.46
CA VAL A 87 -0.99 3.30 10.06
C VAL A 87 -1.70 4.53 10.61
N SER A 88 -1.45 4.83 11.89
CA SER A 88 -2.04 6.00 12.59
C SER A 88 -1.26 7.30 12.36
N SER A 89 -0.01 7.23 11.89
CA SER A 89 0.83 8.41 11.68
C SER A 89 0.51 9.15 10.39
N ARG A 90 0.25 10.46 10.51
CA ARG A 90 -0.05 11.35 9.36
C ARG A 90 1.13 11.50 8.39
N LEU A 91 2.37 11.38 8.89
CA LEU A 91 3.58 11.48 8.07
C LEU A 91 3.66 10.27 7.13
N PHE A 92 3.57 9.06 7.69
CA PHE A 92 3.60 7.81 6.92
C PHE A 92 2.42 7.70 5.96
N GLN A 93 1.21 8.10 6.37
CA GLN A 93 0.05 8.21 5.46
C GLN A 93 0.33 9.14 4.27
N GLY A 94 1.03 10.26 4.50
CA GLY A 94 1.43 11.18 3.42
C GLY A 94 2.46 10.58 2.48
N LEU A 95 3.45 9.87 3.02
CA LEU A 95 4.47 9.17 2.23
C LEU A 95 3.86 8.04 1.40
N TYR A 96 2.91 7.28 1.97
CA TYR A 96 2.17 6.25 1.24
C TYR A 96 1.37 6.83 0.08
N LEU A 97 0.61 7.91 0.33
CA LEU A 97 -0.11 8.61 -0.75
C LEU A 97 0.84 9.11 -1.85
N LEU A 98 1.96 9.71 -1.47
CA LEU A 98 2.95 10.18 -2.44
C LEU A 98 3.52 9.04 -3.27
N ALA A 99 3.90 7.93 -2.63
CA ALA A 99 4.42 6.76 -3.32
C ALA A 99 3.39 6.14 -4.27
N ASP A 100 2.13 6.03 -3.83
CA ASP A 100 1.02 5.51 -4.63
C ASP A 100 0.79 6.35 -5.90
N PHE A 101 0.72 7.69 -5.76
CA PHE A 101 0.58 8.60 -6.90
C PHE A 101 1.79 8.55 -7.85
N LEU A 102 3.01 8.47 -7.33
CA LEU A 102 4.22 8.38 -8.15
C LEU A 102 4.25 7.08 -8.96
N ILE A 103 3.86 5.96 -8.37
CA ILE A 103 3.80 4.67 -9.06
C ILE A 103 2.69 4.69 -10.14
N GLY A 104 1.50 5.17 -9.81
CA GLY A 104 0.41 5.32 -10.77
C GLY A 104 0.79 6.21 -11.96
N ALA A 105 1.41 7.36 -11.68
CA ALA A 105 1.90 8.28 -12.71
C ALA A 105 3.01 7.65 -13.56
N PHE A 106 3.93 6.90 -12.96
CA PHE A 106 4.98 6.19 -13.68
C PHE A 106 4.41 5.13 -14.64
N ILE A 107 3.43 4.34 -14.19
CA ILE A 107 2.74 3.36 -15.03
C ILE A 107 2.07 4.03 -16.23
N LEU A 108 1.36 5.14 -16.02
CA LEU A 108 0.73 5.90 -17.10
C LEU A 108 1.75 6.55 -18.04
N LEU A 109 2.87 7.06 -17.52
CA LEU A 109 3.95 7.60 -18.34
C LEU A 109 4.58 6.53 -19.23
N VAL A 110 4.90 5.36 -18.68
CA VAL A 110 5.42 4.22 -19.44
C VAL A 110 4.42 3.78 -20.49
N HIS A 111 3.13 3.70 -20.16
CA HIS A 111 2.09 3.40 -21.13
C HIS A 111 2.05 4.44 -22.26
N TYR A 112 2.03 5.73 -21.93
CA TYR A 112 2.01 6.83 -22.90
C TYR A 112 3.22 6.80 -23.84
N LEU A 113 4.42 6.59 -23.30
CA LEU A 113 5.63 6.47 -24.11
C LEU A 113 5.59 5.27 -25.06
N ASN A 114 4.98 4.16 -24.64
CA ASN A 114 4.75 3.01 -25.52
C ASN A 114 3.68 3.30 -26.58
N TYR A 115 2.60 3.98 -26.22
CA TYR A 115 1.55 4.39 -27.17
C TYR A 115 2.09 5.33 -28.27
N VAL A 116 2.90 6.34 -27.90
CA VAL A 116 3.49 7.26 -28.87
C VAL A 116 4.45 6.53 -29.82
N LYS A 117 5.14 5.51 -29.33
CA LYS A 117 6.15 4.76 -30.11
C LYS A 117 5.56 3.62 -30.94
N TYR A 118 4.43 3.05 -30.54
CA TYR A 118 3.86 1.84 -31.14
C TYR A 118 2.35 2.05 -31.41
N GLN A 119 1.94 2.04 -32.68
CA GLN A 119 0.55 2.30 -33.09
C GLN A 119 -0.38 1.10 -32.90
N ASP A 120 0.16 -0.12 -32.86
CA ASP A 120 -0.61 -1.36 -32.62
C ASP A 120 -0.32 -1.87 -31.20
N LEU A 121 -1.12 -1.43 -30.23
CA LEU A 121 -1.09 -1.95 -28.86
C LEU A 121 -2.07 -3.12 -28.70
N GLU A 122 -1.58 -4.19 -28.07
CA GLU A 122 -2.36 -5.38 -27.69
C GLU A 122 -3.21 -5.12 -26.42
N PRO A 123 -4.26 -5.92 -26.14
CA PRO A 123 -5.18 -5.71 -25.02
C PRO A 123 -4.50 -5.69 -23.64
N GLY A 124 -3.39 -6.42 -23.45
CA GLY A 124 -2.60 -6.37 -22.21
C GLY A 124 -2.05 -4.96 -21.91
N PHE A 125 -1.66 -4.21 -22.93
CA PHE A 125 -1.17 -2.83 -22.77
C PHE A 125 -2.27 -1.85 -22.36
N TYR A 126 -3.50 -2.02 -22.86
CA TYR A 126 -4.65 -1.21 -22.44
C TYR A 126 -5.10 -1.52 -21.01
N MET A 127 -5.00 -2.79 -20.58
CA MET A 127 -5.26 -3.15 -19.19
C MET A 127 -4.30 -2.45 -18.23
N LEU A 128 -3.04 -2.27 -18.62
CA LEU A 128 -2.06 -1.54 -17.81
C LEU A 128 -2.43 -0.05 -17.63
N PHE A 129 -3.04 0.58 -18.63
CA PHE A 129 -3.59 1.94 -18.48
C PHE A 129 -4.73 1.97 -17.46
N ALA A 130 -5.65 1.00 -17.53
CA ALA A 130 -6.74 0.88 -16.56
C ALA A 130 -6.21 0.65 -15.14
N VAL A 131 -5.16 -0.17 -14.98
CA VAL A 131 -4.46 -0.37 -13.70
C VAL A 131 -3.87 0.94 -13.19
N GLY A 132 -3.15 1.69 -14.02
CA GLY A 132 -2.59 3.00 -13.64
C GLY A 132 -3.67 4.01 -13.21
N ALA A 133 -4.81 4.04 -13.91
CA ALA A 133 -5.94 4.88 -13.55
C ALA A 133 -6.61 4.46 -12.23
N LEU A 134 -6.75 3.14 -11.99
CA LEU A 134 -7.26 2.59 -10.74
C LEU A 134 -6.38 2.95 -9.54
N ILE A 135 -5.05 2.84 -9.70
CA ILE A 135 -4.08 3.22 -8.66
C ILE A 135 -4.26 4.69 -8.27
N ILE A 136 -4.35 5.60 -9.24
CA ILE A 136 -4.58 7.02 -8.96
C ILE A 136 -5.92 7.24 -8.26
N ALA A 137 -6.97 6.52 -8.65
CA ALA A 137 -8.27 6.58 -7.99
C ALA A 137 -8.21 6.05 -6.54
N GLY A 138 -7.45 4.97 -6.29
CA GLY A 138 -7.16 4.44 -4.96
C GLY A 138 -6.44 5.45 -4.07
N GLY A 139 -5.39 6.08 -4.58
CA GLY A 139 -4.68 7.16 -3.91
C GLY A 139 -5.57 8.37 -3.58
N LEU A 140 -6.47 8.76 -4.50
CA LEU A 140 -7.46 9.80 -4.24
C LEU A 140 -8.47 9.38 -3.16
N ALA A 141 -8.94 8.14 -3.17
CA ALA A 141 -9.83 7.61 -2.14
C ALA A 141 -9.15 7.64 -0.76
N CYS A 142 -7.87 7.25 -0.68
CA CYS A 142 -7.06 7.32 0.53
C CYS A 142 -6.86 8.78 1.00
N LEU A 143 -6.65 9.73 0.08
CA LEU A 143 -6.52 11.15 0.39
C LEU A 143 -7.81 11.72 0.98
N VAL A 144 -8.96 11.36 0.40
CA VAL A 144 -10.28 11.76 0.91
C VAL A 144 -10.53 11.14 2.27
N GLU A 145 -10.25 9.84 2.45
CA GLU A 145 -10.37 9.18 3.74
C GLU A 145 -9.54 9.90 4.81
N ARG A 146 -8.29 10.24 4.52
CA ARG A 146 -7.43 10.99 5.44
C ARG A 146 -8.08 12.30 5.92
N GLY A 147 -8.69 13.05 5.00
CA GLY A 147 -9.32 14.34 5.30
C GLY A 147 -10.63 14.22 6.06
N VAL A 148 -11.39 13.14 5.81
CA VAL A 148 -12.77 13.00 6.29
C VAL A 148 -12.87 12.10 7.53
N PHE A 149 -11.89 11.22 7.78
CA PHE A 149 -11.93 10.25 8.88
C PHE A 149 -12.17 10.89 10.25
N GLY A 150 -11.50 12.00 10.57
CA GLY A 150 -11.71 12.67 11.87
C GLY A 150 -13.14 13.16 12.09
N ARG A 151 -13.83 13.55 11.00
CA ARG A 151 -15.25 13.93 11.04
C ARG A 151 -16.16 12.71 11.17
N LEU A 152 -15.81 11.60 10.51
CA LEU A 152 -16.56 10.34 10.58
C LEU A 152 -16.43 9.66 11.94
N GLU A 153 -15.26 9.74 12.56
CA GLU A 153 -14.98 9.25 13.91
C GLU A 153 -15.80 10.04 14.95
N ALA A 154 -15.81 11.38 14.86
CA ALA A 154 -16.65 12.23 15.71
C ALA A 154 -18.16 11.98 15.53
N ALA A 155 -18.59 11.54 14.35
CA ALA A 155 -19.98 11.18 14.06
C ALA A 155 -20.34 9.72 14.41
N GLY A 156 -19.42 8.96 15.01
CA GLY A 156 -19.62 7.53 15.36
C GLY A 156 -19.74 6.59 14.17
N ARG A 157 -19.40 7.05 12.95
CA ARG A 157 -19.48 6.30 11.69
C ARG A 157 -18.15 5.67 11.26
N ALA A 158 -17.09 5.87 12.02
CA ALA A 158 -15.82 5.19 11.86
C ALA A 158 -15.43 4.50 13.17
N ARG A 159 -14.79 3.34 13.07
CA ARG A 159 -14.26 2.59 14.22
C ARG A 159 -12.78 2.31 14.00
N ARG A 160 -12.02 2.34 15.09
CA ARG A 160 -10.66 1.80 15.13
C ARG A 160 -10.74 0.39 15.69
N LEU A 161 -10.26 -0.58 14.93
CA LEU A 161 -10.20 -1.97 15.35
C LEU A 161 -8.73 -2.29 15.68
N PRO A 162 -8.39 -2.56 16.95
CA PRO A 162 -7.05 -3.02 17.28
C PRO A 162 -6.84 -4.40 16.67
N VAL A 163 -5.81 -4.52 15.83
CA VAL A 163 -5.33 -5.78 15.26
C VAL A 163 -4.20 -6.27 16.15
N PHE A 164 -4.50 -7.28 16.95
CA PHE A 164 -3.51 -7.97 17.75
C PHE A 164 -2.84 -9.04 16.89
N LEU A 165 -1.57 -8.81 16.52
CA LEU A 165 -0.69 -9.82 15.94
C LEU A 165 0.02 -10.52 17.11
N GLY A 166 -0.61 -11.53 17.71
CA GLY A 166 0.01 -12.32 18.79
C GLY A 166 -0.99 -13.06 19.66
N GLU A 167 -0.61 -14.28 20.05
CA GLU A 167 -1.42 -15.41 20.52
C GLU A 167 -2.53 -15.07 21.51
N ARG A 168 -3.74 -15.62 21.27
CA ARG A 168 -4.65 -15.91 22.38
C ARG A 168 -3.90 -16.90 23.27
N GLU A 169 -3.34 -16.44 24.38
CA GLU A 169 -3.25 -17.30 25.54
C GLU A 169 -4.68 -17.76 25.83
N CYS A 170 -4.98 -19.00 25.47
CA CYS A 170 -6.18 -19.67 25.94
C CYS A 170 -6.09 -19.70 27.47
N GLU A 171 -6.78 -18.78 28.13
CA GLU A 171 -7.17 -18.97 29.52
C GLU A 171 -8.01 -20.25 29.56
N THR A 172 -7.36 -21.36 29.95
CA THR A 172 -8.07 -22.57 30.38
C THR A 172 -8.78 -22.26 31.71
N PRO A 173 -9.98 -22.84 31.91
CA PRO A 173 -10.93 -22.46 32.96
C PRO A 173 -10.44 -22.69 34.39
#